data_AF-A0A2D6Q3V9-F1
#
_entry.id   AF-A0A2D6Q3V9-F1
#
_cell.length_a   1.000
_cell.length_b   1.000
_cell.length_c   1.000
_cell.angle_alpha   90.00
_cell.angle_beta   90.00
_cell.angle_gamma   90.00
#
_symmetry.space_group_name_H-M   'P 1'
#
loop_
_entity.id
_entity.type
_entity.pdbx_description
1 polymer ?
#
loop_
_entity_poly.entity_id
_entity_poly.type
_entity_poly.pdbx_seq_one_letter_code
_entity_poly.pdbx_strand_id
1 'polypeptide(L)'
;MKLHIDTSNSERVIVQVDGRKFTTRARKEKSQELLSFIDKVLRQNRQGIKDVTEIRVNRGPGSFTGLRVGISVANSLGWTLGILVNGKDIRKKGPVEPLY
;
A
#
# COMPACT_ATOMS: atom_id res chain seq x y z
N MET A 1 1.46 -9.74 -9.92
CA MET A 1 2.54 -8.85 -9.42
C MET A 1 2.32 -8.53 -7.95
N LYS A 2 3.39 -8.36 -7.16
CA LYS A 2 3.29 -8.01 -5.72
C LYS A 2 3.58 -6.53 -5.50
N LEU A 3 2.61 -5.81 -4.93
CA LEU A 3 2.75 -4.42 -4.52
C LEU A 3 3.05 -4.34 -3.02
N HIS A 4 4.12 -3.67 -2.64
CA HIS A 4 4.44 -3.38 -1.24
C HIS A 4 4.26 -1.88 -0.95
N ILE A 5 3.58 -1.56 0.14
CA ILE A 5 3.30 -0.20 0.61
C ILE A 5 3.90 -0.05 2.01
N ASP A 6 4.79 0.92 2.18
CA ASP A 6 5.32 1.28 3.49
C ASP A 6 5.20 2.79 3.73
N THR A 7 4.31 3.12 4.67
CA THR A 7 4.01 4.47 5.17
C THR A 7 4.34 4.59 6.66
N SER A 8 5.15 3.68 7.20
CA SER A 8 5.56 3.68 8.62
C SER A 8 6.46 4.87 8.97
N ASN A 9 7.07 5.54 7.99
CA ASN A 9 7.85 6.76 8.20
C ASN A 9 6.99 8.03 8.06
N SER A 10 7.18 9.01 8.95
CA SER A 10 6.42 10.27 8.93
C SER A 10 6.75 11.19 7.75
N GLU A 11 7.95 11.06 7.18
CA GLU A 11 8.51 11.95 6.16
C GLU A 11 8.61 11.31 4.77
N ARG A 12 8.49 9.98 4.68
CA ARG A 12 8.69 9.25 3.42
C ARG A 12 7.66 8.16 3.24
N VAL A 13 7.29 7.95 1.97
CA VAL A 13 6.44 6.84 1.53
C VAL A 13 7.27 5.99 0.59
N ILE A 14 7.22 4.67 0.80
CA ILE A 14 7.88 3.69 -0.05
C ILE A 14 6.81 2.84 -0.73
N VAL A 15 6.96 2.67 -2.03
CA VAL A 15 6.20 1.70 -2.82
C VAL A 15 7.18 0.78 -3.52
N GLN A 16 6.94 -0.52 -3.50
CA GLN A 16 7.78 -1.49 -4.21
C GLN A 16 6.94 -2.42 -5.08
N VAL A 17 7.42 -2.65 -6.30
CA VAL A 17 6.78 -3.48 -7.30
C VAL A 17 7.78 -4.52 -7.77
N ASP A 18 7.47 -5.81 -7.58
CA ASP A 18 8.30 -6.95 -7.98
C ASP A 18 9.81 -6.77 -7.70
N GLY A 19 10.14 -6.33 -6.47
CA GLY A 19 11.54 -6.13 -6.05
C GLY A 19 12.07 -4.70 -6.21
N ARG A 20 11.49 -3.89 -7.10
CA ARG A 20 11.94 -2.51 -7.36
C ARG A 20 11.33 -1.51 -6.40
N LYS A 21 12.17 -0.78 -5.67
CA LYS A 21 11.77 0.18 -4.63
C LYS A 21 11.73 1.60 -5.17
N PHE A 22 10.63 2.30 -4.90
CA PHE A 22 10.39 3.70 -5.24
C PHE A 22 10.07 4.46 -3.96
N THR A 23 10.62 5.67 -3.81
CA THR A 23 10.44 6.49 -2.60
C THR A 23 9.99 7.90 -2.98
N THR A 24 9.06 8.46 -2.21
CA THR A 24 8.65 9.87 -2.28
C THR A 24 8.58 10.47 -0.89
N ARG A 25 8.56 11.81 -0.81
CA ARG A 25 8.34 12.52 0.47
C ARG A 25 6.86 12.44 0.84
N ALA A 26 6.57 12.21 2.11
CA ALA A 26 5.22 12.31 2.65
C ALA A 26 4.85 13.79 2.82
N ARG A 27 3.74 14.24 2.23
CA ARG A 27 3.19 15.58 2.46
C ARG A 27 1.91 15.50 3.30
N LYS A 28 1.20 16.63 3.47
CA LYS A 28 -0.02 16.70 4.31
C LYS A 28 -1.17 15.82 3.78
N GLU A 29 -1.34 15.72 2.46
CA GLU A 29 -2.46 14.99 1.83
C GLU A 29 -2.12 13.51 1.53
N LYS A 30 -1.81 12.76 2.59
CA LYS A 30 -1.12 11.47 2.53
C LYS A 30 -1.81 10.38 1.69
N SER A 31 -3.14 10.29 1.69
CA SER A 31 -3.87 9.20 1.03
C SER A 31 -3.98 9.38 -0.49
N GLN A 32 -4.33 10.59 -0.94
CA GLN A 32 -4.40 10.92 -2.37
C GLN A 32 -3.03 10.80 -3.01
N GLU A 33 -2.00 11.33 -2.35
CA GLU A 33 -0.62 11.23 -2.82
C GLU A 33 -0.12 9.79 -2.91
N LEU A 34 -0.49 8.93 -1.94
CA LEU A 34 -0.13 7.52 -1.99
C LEU A 34 -0.75 6.83 -3.21
N LEU A 35 -2.04 7.05 -3.48
CA LEU A 35 -2.71 6.46 -4.65
C LEU A 35 -2.11 6.96 -5.96
N SER A 36 -1.88 8.27 -6.10
CA SER A 36 -1.22 8.85 -7.28
C SER A 36 0.22 8.33 -7.45
N PHE A 37 0.94 8.11 -6.34
CA PHE A 37 2.28 7.56 -6.37
C PHE A 37 2.28 6.09 -6.80
N ILE A 38 1.35 5.28 -6.30
CA ILE A 38 1.15 3.89 -6.74
C ILE A 38 0.86 3.85 -8.24
N ASP A 39 -0.12 4.63 -8.74
CA ASP A 39 -0.46 4.66 -10.17
C ASP A 39 0.75 5.04 -11.04
N LYS A 40 1.50 6.07 -10.63
CA LYS A 40 2.74 6.48 -11.29
C LYS A 40 3.75 5.34 -11.36
N VAL A 41 4.01 4.65 -10.24
CA VAL A 41 4.97 3.54 -10.17
C VAL A 41 4.53 2.36 -11.04
N LEU A 42 3.24 2.02 -11.04
CA LEU A 42 2.71 0.95 -11.89
C LEU A 42 2.86 1.29 -13.37
N ARG A 43 2.48 2.50 -13.79
CA ARG A 43 2.63 2.97 -15.17
C ARG A 43 4.08 2.99 -15.64
N GLN A 44 5.02 3.37 -14.76
CA GLN A 44 6.46 3.31 -15.07
C GLN A 44 6.96 1.89 -15.37
N ASN A 45 6.30 0.88 -14.83
CA ASN A 45 6.58 -0.53 -15.10
C ASN A 45 5.66 -1.12 -16.18
N ARG A 46 4.94 -0.28 -16.94
CA ARG A 46 3.95 -0.69 -17.97
C ARG A 46 2.88 -1.64 -17.42
N GLN A 47 2.49 -1.46 -16.16
CA GLN A 47 1.48 -2.25 -15.47
C GLN A 47 0.31 -1.35 -15.06
N GLY A 48 -0.85 -1.95 -14.86
CA GLY A 48 -2.04 -1.34 -14.29
C GLY A 48 -2.38 -1.88 -12.90
N ILE A 49 -3.30 -1.20 -12.22
CA ILE A 49 -3.77 -1.63 -10.89
C ILE A 49 -4.38 -3.04 -10.88
N LYS A 50 -4.94 -3.48 -12.03
CA LYS A 50 -5.53 -4.82 -12.21
C LYS A 50 -4.49 -5.94 -12.30
N ASP A 51 -3.22 -5.62 -12.54
CA ASP A 51 -2.14 -6.62 -12.60
C ASP A 51 -1.60 -6.98 -11.21
N VAL A 52 -1.98 -6.21 -10.18
CA VAL A 52 -1.64 -6.48 -8.79
C VAL A 52 -2.40 -7.73 -8.32
N THR A 53 -1.67 -8.76 -7.93
CA THR A 53 -2.24 -10.04 -7.45
C THR A 53 -2.20 -10.15 -5.93
N GLU A 54 -1.40 -9.31 -5.27
CA GLU A 54 -1.27 -9.26 -3.81
C GLU A 54 -0.72 -7.90 -3.38
N ILE A 55 -1.24 -7.38 -2.27
CA ILE A 55 -0.71 -6.18 -1.61
C ILE A 55 -0.07 -6.57 -0.28
N ARG A 56 1.13 -6.08 -0.04
CA ARG A 56 1.82 -6.15 1.25
C ARG A 56 1.88 -4.75 1.83
N VAL A 57 1.52 -4.61 3.10
CA VAL A 57 1.55 -3.33 3.82
C VAL A 57 2.23 -3.49 5.17
N ASN A 58 3.09 -2.55 5.50
CA ASN A 58 3.72 -2.51 6.83
C ASN A 58 2.66 -2.21 7.89
N ARG A 59 2.58 -3.07 8.92
CA ARG A 59 1.58 -2.96 9.98
C ARG A 59 2.08 -2.19 11.21
N GLY A 60 3.38 -1.94 11.31
CA GLY A 60 4.00 -1.31 12.47
C GLY A 60 5.22 -2.10 12.98
N PRO A 61 5.99 -1.52 13.92
CA PRO A 61 5.79 -0.20 14.53
C PRO A 61 6.09 0.96 13.55
N GLY A 62 5.58 2.18 13.84
CA GLY A 62 5.81 3.35 12.99
C GLY A 62 4.83 4.52 13.19
N SER A 63 4.83 5.46 12.24
CA SER A 63 3.97 6.65 12.22
C SER A 63 2.50 6.26 12.32
N PHE A 64 1.84 6.62 13.41
CA PHE A 64 0.43 6.34 13.66
C PHE A 64 -0.48 6.73 12.48
N THR A 65 -0.37 7.97 12.01
CA THR A 65 -1.13 8.45 10.85
C THR A 65 -0.71 7.74 9.57
N GLY A 66 0.59 7.54 9.38
CA GLY A 66 1.13 6.88 8.19
C GLY A 66 0.65 5.44 8.05
N LEU A 67 0.75 4.64 9.11
CA LEU A 67 0.29 3.26 9.16
C LEU A 67 -1.19 3.15 8.83
N ARG A 68 -2.05 3.98 9.45
CA ARG A 68 -3.49 4.00 9.14
C ARG A 68 -3.76 4.32 7.67
N VAL A 69 -3.06 5.28 7.08
CA VAL A 69 -3.22 5.62 5.66
C VAL A 69 -2.85 4.44 4.77
N GLY A 70 -1.66 3.86 4.96
CA GLY A 70 -1.18 2.75 4.15
C GLY A 70 -2.07 1.51 4.26
N ILE A 71 -2.47 1.16 5.49
CA ILE A 71 -3.32 0.00 5.76
C ILE A 71 -4.73 0.21 5.19
N SER A 72 -5.32 1.39 5.35
CA SER A 72 -6.63 1.71 4.76
C SER A 72 -6.59 1.62 3.24
N VAL A 73 -5.56 2.18 2.58
CA VAL A 73 -5.42 2.07 1.12
C VAL A 73 -5.24 0.61 0.68
N ALA A 74 -4.39 -0.15 1.38
CA ALA A 74 -4.16 -1.57 1.08
C ALA A 74 -5.44 -2.40 1.23
N ASN A 75 -6.20 -2.19 2.31
CA ASN A 75 -7.47 -2.87 2.53
C ASN A 75 -8.52 -2.47 1.48
N SER A 76 -8.67 -1.18 1.16
CA SER A 76 -9.62 -0.73 0.15
C SER A 76 -9.31 -1.31 -1.23
N LEU A 77 -8.04 -1.30 -1.65
CA LEU A 77 -7.60 -1.90 -2.91
C LEU A 77 -7.78 -3.42 -2.91
N GLY A 78 -7.34 -4.10 -1.85
CA GLY A 78 -7.51 -5.55 -1.70
C GLY A 78 -8.97 -5.97 -1.76
N TRP A 79 -9.85 -5.23 -1.09
CA TRP A 79 -11.28 -5.47 -1.10
C TRP A 79 -11.88 -5.20 -2.47
N THR A 80 -11.47 -4.13 -3.16
CA THR A 80 -12.01 -3.78 -4.48
C THR A 80 -11.58 -4.77 -5.55
N LEU A 81 -10.30 -5.14 -5.57
CA LEU A 81 -9.71 -6.02 -6.58
C LEU A 81 -9.94 -7.51 -6.28
N GLY A 82 -10.28 -7.87 -5.04
CA GLY A 82 -10.47 -9.26 -4.64
C GLY A 82 -9.17 -10.03 -4.50
N ILE A 83 -8.15 -9.34 -4.03
CA ILE A 83 -6.79 -9.87 -3.88
C ILE A 83 -6.38 -9.90 -2.42
N LEU A 84 -5.33 -10.67 -2.13
CA LEU A 84 -4.82 -10.83 -0.78
C LEU A 84 -4.13 -9.55 -0.30
N VAL A 85 -4.32 -9.23 0.99
CA VAL A 85 -3.56 -8.20 1.71
C VAL A 85 -2.78 -8.87 2.83
N ASN A 86 -1.45 -8.79 2.82
CA ASN A 86 -0.59 -9.52 3.76
C ASN A 86 -0.89 -11.03 3.80
N GLY A 87 -1.18 -11.63 2.64
CA GLY A 87 -1.56 -13.05 2.53
C GLY A 87 -2.96 -13.39 3.07
N LYS A 88 -3.75 -12.38 3.47
CA LYS A 88 -5.09 -12.53 4.02
C LYS A 88 -6.14 -12.15 2.97
N ASP A 89 -7.14 -13.03 2.76
CA ASP A 89 -8.38 -12.67 2.07
C ASP A 89 -9.25 -11.86 3.02
N ILE A 90 -9.19 -10.53 2.88
CA ILE A 90 -9.88 -9.61 3.78
C ILE A 90 -11.39 -9.57 3.56
N ARG A 91 -11.90 -10.06 2.42
CA ARG A 91 -13.34 -10.20 2.17
C ARG A 91 -13.97 -11.27 3.05
N LYS A 92 -13.19 -12.27 3.45
CA LYS A 92 -13.63 -13.38 4.29
C LYS A 92 -13.18 -13.26 5.74
N LYS A 93 -11.96 -12.77 5.97
CA LYS A 93 -11.30 -12.79 7.29
C LYS A 93 -11.27 -11.43 7.98
N GLY A 94 -11.91 -10.41 7.40
CA GLY A 94 -11.84 -9.02 7.87
C GLY A 94 -10.54 -8.30 7.50
N PRO A 95 -10.44 -6.99 7.76
CA PRO A 95 -9.32 -6.16 7.32
C PRO A 95 -7.98 -6.54 7.97
N VAL A 96 -6.89 -6.05 7.38
CA VAL A 96 -5.59 -5.98 8.07
C VAL A 96 -5.60 -4.79 9.02
N GLU A 97 -5.12 -4.97 10.23
CA GLU A 97 -5.08 -3.94 11.27
C GLU A 97 -3.65 -3.55 11.65
N PRO A 98 -3.42 -2.29 12.06
CA PRO A 98 -2.14 -1.84 12.59
C PRO A 98 -1.73 -2.62 13.85
N LEU A 99 -0.42 -2.76 14.04
CA LEU A 99 0.22 -3.25 15.26
C LEU A 99 0.79 -2.01 15.97
N TYR A 100 0.24 -1.69 17.13
CA TYR A 100 0.72 -0.60 17.99
C TYR A 100 1.65 -1.14 19.06
#